data_AF-A0A3N7CN66-F1
#
_entry.id   AF-A0A3N7CN66-F1
#
_cell.length_a   1.000
_cell.length_b   1.000
_cell.length_c   1.000
_cell.angle_alpha   90.00
_cell.angle_beta   90.00
_cell.angle_gamma   90.00
#
_symmetry.space_group_name_H-M   'P 1'
#
loop_
_entity.id
_entity.type
_entity.pdbx_description
1 polymer ?
#
loop_
_entity_poly.entity_id
_entity_poly.type
_entity_poly.pdbx_seq_one_letter_code
_entity_poly.pdbx_strand_id
1 'polypeptide(L)'
;MYSLCMTIGDRLDQAMKAARIKSQSELARLSGVPQATISRILKAVGSKGPETETIKKLAKACRVSFSWLNEGVNDPDSPEVATDSYPAMDKRIAHAVKLMQQMSEYQLNQMIKIIDTIAEPMHGNGSDKPGSNS
;
A
#
# COMPACT_ATOMS: atom_id res chain seq x y z
N MET A 1 30.38 8.82 14.53
CA MET A 1 29.48 7.73 15.00
C MET A 1 28.26 7.76 14.11
N TYR A 2 28.20 6.90 13.08
CA TYR A 2 27.02 6.81 12.22
C TYR A 2 26.13 5.71 12.78
N SER A 3 24.99 6.11 13.33
CA SER A 3 23.91 5.19 13.69
C SER A 3 23.43 4.52 12.41
N LEU A 4 23.75 3.24 12.23
CA LEU A 4 23.31 2.39 11.11
C LEU A 4 21.80 2.05 11.18
N CYS A 5 21.05 2.68 12.08
CA CYS A 5 19.61 2.50 12.19
C CYS A 5 18.93 3.66 11.44
N MET A 6 18.22 3.31 10.37
CA MET A 6 17.42 4.25 9.60
C MET A 6 16.29 4.79 10.49
N THR A 7 16.26 6.09 10.71
CA THR A 7 15.20 6.74 11.50
C THR A 7 13.97 7.01 10.64
N ILE A 8 12.84 7.37 11.28
CA ILE A 8 11.66 7.85 10.56
C ILE A 8 11.96 9.13 9.75
N GLY A 9 12.90 9.96 10.23
CA GLY A 9 13.35 11.16 9.50
C GLY A 9 14.05 10.78 8.20
N ASP A 10 14.92 9.78 8.24
CA ASP A 10 15.63 9.27 7.04
C ASP A 10 14.64 8.66 6.04
N ARG A 11 13.65 7.90 6.53
CA ARG A 11 12.57 7.35 5.68
C ARG A 11 11.74 8.45 5.04
N LEU A 12 11.39 9.49 5.79
CA LEU A 12 10.63 10.61 5.26
C LEU A 12 11.42 11.38 4.18
N ASP A 13 12.72 11.60 4.39
CA ASP A 13 13.59 12.23 3.39
C ASP A 13 13.68 11.39 2.11
N GLN A 14 13.84 10.06 2.25
CA GLN A 14 13.81 9.14 1.12
C GLN A 14 12.47 9.17 0.38
N ALA A 15 11.35 9.20 1.12
CA ALA A 15 10.00 9.27 0.55
C ALA A 15 9.78 10.58 -0.24
N MET A 16 10.26 11.71 0.29
CA MET A 16 10.20 13.00 -0.41
C MET A 16 10.96 12.96 -1.75
N LYS A 17 12.17 12.39 -1.74
CA LYS A 17 12.99 12.23 -2.96
C LYS A 17 12.32 11.33 -3.99
N ALA A 18 11.78 10.18 -3.57
CA ALA A 18 11.05 9.26 -4.44
C ALA A 18 9.80 9.92 -5.06
N ALA A 19 9.06 10.69 -4.26
CA ALA A 19 7.88 11.44 -4.70
C ALA A 19 8.20 12.73 -5.49
N ARG A 20 9.48 13.05 -5.71
CA ARG A 20 9.96 14.30 -6.35
C ARG A 20 9.48 15.58 -5.66
N ILE A 21 9.27 15.53 -4.35
CA ILE A 21 8.90 16.68 -3.52
C ILE A 21 10.18 17.44 -3.15
N LYS A 22 10.28 18.70 -3.54
CA LYS A 22 11.53 19.48 -3.49
C LYS A 22 11.76 20.20 -2.17
N SER A 23 10.72 20.38 -1.35
CA SER A 23 10.83 21.14 -0.10
C SER A 23 9.83 20.69 0.97
N GLN A 24 10.14 20.99 2.23
CA GLN A 24 9.21 20.77 3.36
C GLN A 24 7.93 21.60 3.21
N SER A 25 8.02 22.82 2.67
CA SER A 25 6.85 23.67 2.42
C SER A 25 5.93 23.09 1.35
N GLU A 26 6.51 22.48 0.32
CA GLU A 26 5.74 21.75 -0.68
C GLU A 26 5.06 20.52 -0.08
N LEU A 27 5.78 19.72 0.72
CA LEU A 27 5.19 18.60 1.45
C LEU A 27 4.08 19.05 2.42
N ALA A 28 4.25 20.19 3.10
CA ALA A 28 3.26 20.75 4.00
C ALA A 28 1.95 21.06 3.28
N ARG A 29 2.05 21.66 2.08
CA ARG A 29 0.90 21.94 1.23
C ARG A 29 0.21 20.67 0.72
N LEU A 30 0.98 19.64 0.35
CA LEU A 30 0.46 18.38 -0.17
C LEU A 30 -0.20 17.51 0.92
N SER A 31 0.39 17.48 2.11
CA SER A 31 -0.06 16.62 3.22
C SER A 31 -1.04 17.30 4.17
N GLY A 32 -1.10 18.63 4.16
CA GLY A 32 -1.83 19.42 5.17
C GLY A 32 -1.16 19.41 6.56
N VAL A 33 0.05 18.85 6.68
CA VAL A 33 0.83 18.83 7.92
C VAL A 33 1.67 20.12 8.02
N PRO A 34 1.70 20.84 9.16
CA PRO A 34 2.52 22.04 9.30
C PRO A 34 4.02 21.78 9.05
N GLN A 35 4.68 22.72 8.38
CA GLN A 35 6.11 22.62 8.05
C GLN A 35 6.99 22.46 9.31
N ALA A 36 6.65 23.12 10.41
CA ALA A 36 7.33 22.95 11.71
C ALA A 36 7.26 21.49 12.21
N THR A 37 6.12 20.82 12.03
CA THR A 37 5.94 19.41 12.39
C THR A 37 6.81 18.51 11.51
N ILE A 38 6.84 18.75 10.20
CA ILE A 38 7.70 18.03 9.24
C ILE A 38 9.18 18.21 9.61
N SER A 39 9.61 19.44 9.88
CA SER A 39 10.99 19.76 10.28
C SER A 39 11.41 19.02 11.55
N ARG A 40 10.51 18.94 12.53
CA ARG A 40 10.73 18.20 13.79
C ARG A 40 10.91 16.71 13.56
N ILE A 41 10.09 16.10 12.68
CA ILE A 41 10.18 14.68 12.32
C ILE A 41 11.50 14.38 11.61
N LEU A 42 11.88 15.20 10.61
CA LEU A 42 13.13 15.04 9.86
C LEU A 42 14.37 15.14 10.75
N LYS A 43 14.32 16.00 11.77
CA LYS A 43 15.43 16.18 12.73
C LYS A 43 15.40 15.18 13.89
N ALA A 44 14.38 14.30 13.96
CA ALA A 44 14.12 13.43 15.11
C ALA A 44 14.13 14.17 16.46
N VAL A 45 13.63 15.42 16.50
CA VAL A 45 13.66 16.27 17.70
C VAL A 45 12.42 16.04 18.54
N GLY A 46 12.60 15.51 19.75
CA GLY A 46 11.54 15.32 20.74
C GLY A 46 11.50 13.89 21.29
N SER A 47 11.12 13.75 22.55
CA SER A 47 11.01 12.47 23.25
C SER A 47 9.71 11.71 22.96
N LYS A 48 8.73 12.38 22.33
CA LYS A 48 7.49 11.76 21.83
C LYS A 48 7.56 11.64 20.31
N GLY A 49 7.35 10.44 19.80
CA GLY A 49 7.27 10.17 18.36
C GLY A 49 6.13 10.96 17.68
N PRO A 50 6.16 11.11 16.34
CA PRO A 50 5.09 11.78 15.62
C PRO A 50 3.76 11.06 15.78
N GLU A 51 2.67 11.83 15.78
CA GLU A 51 1.32 11.28 15.84
C GLU A 51 1.02 10.41 14.62
N THR A 52 0.37 9.27 14.84
CA THR A 52 -0.02 8.33 13.78
C THR A 52 -0.76 9.01 12.63
N GLU A 53 -1.68 9.92 12.94
CA GLU A 53 -2.45 10.69 11.96
C GLU A 53 -1.55 11.57 11.08
N THR A 54 -0.50 12.15 11.67
CA THR A 54 0.49 12.94 10.93
C THR A 54 1.25 12.06 9.95
N ILE A 55 1.69 10.87 10.38
CA ILE A 55 2.46 9.95 9.54
C ILE A 55 1.59 9.45 8.38
N LYS A 56 0.30 9.13 8.60
CA LYS A 56 -0.63 8.72 7.52
C LYS A 56 -0.77 9.79 6.44
N LYS A 57 -0.91 11.06 6.84
CA LYS A 57 -0.98 12.19 5.89
C LYS A 57 0.30 12.35 5.08
N LEU A 58 1.45 12.17 5.71
CA LEU A 58 2.76 12.23 5.04
C LEU A 58 2.96 11.05 4.09
N ALA A 59 2.65 9.83 4.53
CA ALA A 59 2.72 8.62 3.72
C ALA A 59 1.85 8.75 2.45
N LYS A 60 0.61 9.21 2.60
CA LYS A 60 -0.29 9.50 1.47
C LYS A 60 0.28 10.55 0.51
N ALA A 61 0.84 11.65 1.03
CA ALA A 61 1.43 12.69 0.20
C ALA A 61 2.67 12.20 -0.56
N CYS A 62 3.47 11.34 0.06
CA CYS A 62 4.65 10.73 -0.54
C CYS A 62 4.36 9.45 -1.35
N ARG A 63 3.11 8.97 -1.36
CA ARG A 63 2.68 7.73 -2.03
C ARG A 63 3.46 6.48 -1.57
N VAL A 64 3.78 6.42 -0.27
CA VAL A 64 4.39 5.25 0.37
C VAL A 64 3.46 4.65 1.40
N SER A 65 3.69 3.41 1.82
CA SER A 65 2.93 2.82 2.93
C SER A 65 3.23 3.52 4.27
N PHE A 66 2.20 3.75 5.09
CA PHE A 66 2.39 4.24 6.45
C PHE A 66 3.20 3.26 7.29
N SER A 67 3.02 1.95 7.12
CA SER A 67 3.79 0.92 7.83
C SER A 67 5.29 1.01 7.54
N TRP A 68 5.68 1.21 6.28
CA TRP A 68 7.07 1.46 5.91
C TRP A 68 7.57 2.77 6.51
N LEU A 69 6.83 3.87 6.39
CA LEU A 69 7.25 5.16 6.90
C LEU A 69 7.39 5.16 8.45
N ASN A 70 6.43 4.58 9.16
CA ASN A 70 6.38 4.53 10.62
C ASN A 70 7.43 3.57 11.19
N GLU A 71 7.37 2.30 10.79
CA GLU A 71 8.10 1.19 11.43
C GLU A 71 9.32 0.73 10.65
N GLY A 72 9.46 1.13 9.38
CA GLY A 72 10.54 0.66 8.51
C GLY A 72 10.35 -0.79 8.06
N VAL A 73 9.12 -1.30 8.11
CA VAL A 73 8.75 -2.66 7.70
C VAL A 73 8.00 -2.64 6.38
N ASN A 74 8.05 -3.75 5.62
CA ASN A 74 7.48 -3.90 4.26
C ASN A 74 8.16 -3.02 3.20
N ASP A 75 7.76 -3.17 1.93
CA ASP A 75 8.24 -2.33 0.83
C ASP A 75 7.51 -0.97 0.79
N PRO A 76 8.20 0.12 0.37
CA PRO A 76 7.61 1.46 0.27
C PRO A 76 6.43 1.52 -0.71
N ASP A 77 6.53 0.78 -1.82
CA ASP A 77 5.52 0.66 -2.87
C ASP A 77 4.49 -0.45 -2.59
N SER A 78 4.67 -1.20 -1.49
CA SER A 78 3.67 -2.20 -1.11
C SER A 78 2.35 -1.45 -0.89
N PRO A 79 1.28 -1.79 -1.63
CA PRO A 79 -0.02 -1.20 -1.36
C PRO A 79 -0.28 -1.47 0.10
N GLU A 80 -0.38 -0.40 0.88
CA GLU A 80 -0.70 -0.51 2.28
C GLU A 80 -2.03 -1.24 2.30
N VAL A 81 -1.97 -2.52 2.67
CA VAL A 81 -3.10 -3.41 2.58
C VAL A 81 -4.13 -2.74 3.45
N ALA A 82 -5.11 -2.09 2.83
CA ALA A 82 -6.12 -1.38 3.56
C ALA A 82 -6.83 -2.48 4.34
N THR A 83 -6.47 -2.62 5.61
CA THR A 83 -7.11 -3.56 6.52
C THR A 83 -8.60 -3.21 6.64
N ASP A 84 -8.98 -2.01 6.19
CA ASP A 84 -10.35 -1.52 6.03
C ASP A 84 -11.04 -1.94 4.71
N SER A 85 -10.32 -2.49 3.72
CA SER A 85 -10.87 -2.91 2.42
C SER A 85 -11.03 -4.41 2.26
N TYR A 86 -10.59 -5.23 3.22
CA TYR A 86 -11.22 -6.53 3.42
C TYR A 86 -12.40 -6.28 4.35
N PRO A 87 -13.64 -6.18 3.84
CA PRO A 87 -14.79 -6.11 4.72
C PRO A 87 -14.67 -7.28 5.69
N ALA A 88 -14.65 -6.96 6.98
CA ALA A 88 -14.48 -7.86 8.09
C ALA A 88 -14.88 -9.30 7.74
N MET A 89 -13.88 -10.15 7.52
CA MET A 89 -13.97 -11.61 7.66
C MET A 89 -15.28 -12.22 7.12
N ASP A 90 -15.55 -12.14 5.81
CA ASP A 90 -16.47 -13.11 5.23
C ASP A 90 -15.94 -14.49 5.62
N LYS A 91 -16.74 -15.27 6.37
CA LYS A 91 -16.33 -16.59 6.88
C LYS A 91 -15.79 -17.46 5.74
N ARG A 92 -16.26 -17.25 4.51
CA ARG A 92 -15.79 -17.94 3.30
C ARG A 92 -14.37 -17.55 2.92
N ILE A 93 -14.03 -16.26 2.97
CA ILE A 93 -12.67 -15.78 2.66
C ILE A 93 -11.69 -16.28 3.74
N ALA A 94 -12.03 -16.15 5.02
CA ALA A 94 -11.18 -16.63 6.10
C ALA A 94 -11.01 -18.16 6.07
N HIS A 95 -12.07 -18.90 5.77
CA HIS A 95 -12.00 -20.35 5.57
C HIS A 95 -11.12 -20.72 4.37
N ALA A 96 -11.25 -20.02 3.24
CA ALA A 96 -10.42 -20.24 2.06
C ALA A 96 -8.93 -19.99 2.35
N VAL A 97 -8.59 -18.87 3.02
CA VAL A 97 -7.21 -18.58 3.44
C VAL A 97 -6.66 -19.70 4.33
N LYS A 98 -7.45 -20.17 5.31
CA LYS A 98 -7.05 -21.27 6.20
C LYS A 98 -6.75 -22.55 5.43
N LEU A 99 -7.59 -22.90 4.45
CA LEU A 99 -7.35 -24.07 3.59
C LEU A 99 -6.08 -23.89 2.74
N MET A 100 -5.90 -22.72 2.14
CA MET A 100 -4.76 -22.41 1.26
C MET A 100 -3.41 -22.44 1.99
N GLN A 101 -3.36 -22.08 3.27
CA GLN A 101 -2.15 -22.18 4.10
C GLN A 101 -1.67 -23.62 4.31
N GLN A 102 -2.55 -24.61 4.17
CA GLN A 102 -2.22 -26.02 4.36
C GLN A 102 -1.90 -26.76 3.04
N MET A 103 -1.99 -26.06 1.91
CA MET A 103 -1.76 -26.63 0.58
C MET A 103 -0.28 -26.60 0.21
N SER A 104 0.16 -27.55 -0.64
CA SER A 104 1.50 -27.47 -1.24
C SER A 104 1.57 -26.35 -2.28
N GLU A 105 2.77 -25.87 -2.59
CA GLU A 105 2.96 -24.80 -3.59
C GLU A 105 2.33 -25.13 -4.94
N TYR A 106 2.42 -26.39 -5.38
CA TYR A 106 1.78 -26.85 -6.61
C TYR A 106 0.25 -26.66 -6.57
N GLN A 107 -0.37 -27.07 -5.47
CA GLN A 107 -1.83 -26.96 -5.30
C GLN A 107 -2.26 -25.50 -5.17
N LEU A 108 -1.46 -24.67 -4.51
CA LEU A 108 -1.71 -23.23 -4.40
C LEU A 108 -1.70 -22.55 -5.78
N ASN A 109 -0.72 -22.89 -6.62
CA ASN A 109 -0.64 -22.37 -7.99
C ASN A 109 -1.83 -22.82 -8.85
N GLN A 110 -2.31 -24.06 -8.70
CA GLN A 110 -3.53 -24.51 -9.39
C GLN A 110 -4.77 -23.76 -8.88
N MET A 111 -4.88 -23.52 -7.57
CA MET A 111 -6.00 -22.80 -6.99
C MET A 111 -6.07 -21.35 -7.49
N ILE A 112 -4.93 -20.66 -7.58
CA ILE A 112 -4.85 -19.30 -8.13
C ILE A 112 -5.39 -19.28 -9.57
N LYS A 113 -4.94 -20.21 -10.41
CA LYS A 113 -5.41 -20.32 -11.80
C LYS A 113 -6.92 -20.53 -11.92
N ILE A 114 -7.50 -21.32 -11.02
CA ILE A 114 -8.95 -21.56 -10.97
C ILE A 114 -9.69 -20.29 -10.56
N ILE A 115 -9.22 -19.61 -9.51
CA ILE A 115 -9.80 -18.34 -9.05
C ILE A 115 -9.77 -17.31 -10.19
N ASP A 116 -8.63 -17.17 -10.88
CA ASP A 116 -8.48 -16.26 -12.02
C ASP A 116 -9.49 -16.57 -13.12
N THR A 117 -9.66 -17.86 -13.46
CA THR A 117 -10.62 -18.31 -14.48
C THR A 117 -12.07 -17.96 -14.12
N ILE A 118 -12.41 -17.98 -12.83
CA ILE A 118 -13.77 -17.66 -12.34
C ILE A 118 -13.97 -16.14 -12.20
N ALA A 119 -12.89 -15.39 -11.94
CA ALA A 119 -12.92 -13.96 -11.71
C ALA A 119 -12.97 -13.13 -13.01
N GLU A 120 -12.67 -13.74 -14.17
CA GLU A 120 -12.84 -13.06 -15.46
C GLU A 120 -14.32 -12.77 -15.76
N PRO A 121 -14.70 -11.52 -16.12
CA PRO A 121 -16.05 -11.24 -16.57
C PRO A 121 -16.29 -12.00 -17.88
N MET A 122 -17.34 -12.81 -17.93
CA MET A 122 -17.76 -13.46 -19.16
C MET A 122 -17.88 -12.40 -20.28
N HIS A 123 -16.97 -12.42 -21.26
CA HIS A 123 -17.20 -11.70 -22.50
C HIS A 123 -18.48 -12.28 -23.10
N GLY A 124 -19.51 -11.44 -23.21
CA GLY A 124 -20.83 -11.82 -23.70
C GLY A 124 -20.72 -12.59 -25.01
N ASN A 125 -21.25 -13.81 -24.99
CA ASN A 125 -21.42 -14.66 -26.15
C ASN A 125 -22.51 -14.05 -27.05
N GLY A 126 -22.13 -13.19 -27.97
CA GLY A 126 -22.99 -12.67 -29.04
C GLY A 126 -22.86 -13.54 -30.29
N SER A 127 -23.55 -14.68 -30.30
CA SER A 127 -23.84 -15.39 -31.54
C SER A 127 -25.02 -14.72 -32.24
N ASP A 128 -24.79 -14.14 -33.42
CA ASP A 128 -25.77 -14.08 -34.51
C ASP A 128 -25.05 -13.96 -35.86
N LYS A 129 -24.92 -15.09 -36.55
CA LYS A 129 -24.98 -15.17 -38.03
C LYS A 129 -26.44 -15.57 -38.36
N PRO A 130 -27.05 -15.29 -39.54
CA PRO A 130 -26.41 -15.17 -40.87
C PRO A 130 -27.04 -14.18 -41.89
N GLY A 131 -26.27 -13.86 -42.94
CA GLY A 131 -26.77 -13.62 -44.31
C GLY A 131 -27.43 -12.28 -44.66
N SER A 132 -26.93 -11.63 -45.72
CA SER A 132 -27.71 -11.27 -46.93
C SER A 132 -26.84 -10.47 -47.91
N ASN A 133 -26.78 -10.96 -49.15
CA ASN A 133 -26.30 -10.27 -50.35
C ASN A 133 -26.87 -8.85 -50.47
N SER A 134 -26.05 -7.91 -50.94
CA SER A 134 -26.32 -7.06 -52.12
C SER A 134 -25.03 -6.39 -52.57
#